data_AF-A0A9E5KYQ7-F1
#
_entry.id   AF-A0A9E5KYQ7-F1
#
_cell.length_a   1.000
_cell.length_b   1.000
_cell.length_c   1.000
_cell.angle_alpha   90.00
_cell.angle_beta   90.00
_cell.angle_gamma   90.00
#
_symmetry.space_group_name_H-M   'P 1'
#
loop_
_entity.id
_entity.type
_entity.pdbx_description
1 polymer ?
#
loop_
_entity_poly.entity_id
_entity_poly.type
_entity_poly.pdbx_seq_one_letter_code
_entity_poly.pdbx_strand_id
1 'polypeptide(L)'
;NHMAAHALYFEGVGTILTLVMLGRYLENRSKGKTGEAIKKLMELAPATATILSDGKQVIVEASLVEVGDIILVKPGEKLPVDGVVLSGASSIDESLLTGESLPVEKQLGSTVYAATLNTTGVLQYRASKVGSDTALANIISLVQEAQGSKAPIARVADKISGVFVPIVMGISVLTFLLWYVTGSSFDTAIIRAVSVLVIACPCSLGLATPIAIMVSSGKGARLGILFRHAAAIEQLKGVKTVIFDKTGTLTEGKPVVTDLEGNDKNLLLKLAASVENNSEHPLSHAVVRKAEEEHLKLEKADDFNAVVGKGIEATVEGMRVQVGNLAMMELHDISVPLSSLATLQQLSDQGKTPLLVAKDGVLFGIIGVADTLRKETADAIALLKKEHIKTVMLTGDNERTARAIAKQAGIDEYLAGQLPNQKEEAIQGYAKLGPVAMV
;
A
#
# COMPACT_ATOMS: atom_id res chain seq x y z
N ASN A 1 -43.69 45.34 28.46
CA ASN A 1 -42.52 45.57 27.59
C ASN A 1 -42.40 44.52 26.49
N HIS A 2 -43.36 44.49 25.56
CA HIS A 2 -43.35 43.57 24.41
C HIS A 2 -42.21 43.86 23.41
N MET A 3 -41.78 45.12 23.26
CA MET A 3 -40.67 45.48 22.36
C MET A 3 -39.31 44.92 22.80
N ALA A 4 -39.03 44.89 24.10
CA ALA A 4 -37.77 44.35 24.63
C ALA A 4 -37.68 42.82 24.45
N ALA A 5 -38.80 42.11 24.59
CA ALA A 5 -38.87 40.67 24.31
C ALA A 5 -38.67 40.37 22.83
N HIS A 6 -39.27 41.14 21.92
CA HIS A 6 -39.03 40.99 20.47
C HIS A 6 -37.57 41.28 20.07
N ALA A 7 -36.94 42.28 20.68
CA ALA A 7 -35.51 42.56 20.44
C ALA A 7 -34.61 41.39 20.86
N LEU A 8 -34.92 40.73 21.98
CA LEU A 8 -34.21 39.54 22.46
C LEU A 8 -34.37 38.31 21.54
N TYR A 9 -35.53 38.15 20.87
CA TYR A 9 -35.69 37.07 19.87
C TYR A 9 -34.87 37.33 18.61
N PHE A 10 -34.82 38.58 18.13
CA PHE A 10 -33.99 38.96 16.98
C PHE A 10 -32.50 38.76 17.29
N GLU A 11 -32.08 39.10 18.51
CA GLU A 11 -30.73 38.87 18.99
C GLU A 11 -30.42 37.35 19.03
N GLY A 12 -31.26 36.54 19.69
CA GLY A 12 -31.07 35.10 19.79
C GLY A 12 -31.03 34.39 18.44
N VAL A 13 -32.00 34.67 17.56
CA VAL A 13 -32.05 34.12 16.19
C VAL A 13 -30.83 34.57 15.39
N GLY A 14 -30.42 35.84 15.50
CA GLY A 14 -29.23 36.38 14.87
C GLY A 14 -27.94 35.69 15.34
N THR A 15 -27.78 35.49 16.66
CA THR A 15 -26.63 34.78 17.24
C THR A 15 -26.58 33.33 16.78
N ILE A 16 -27.70 32.60 16.82
CA ILE A 16 -27.76 31.20 16.39
C ILE A 16 -27.43 31.06 14.91
N LEU A 17 -28.06 31.88 14.04
CA LEU A 17 -27.77 31.87 12.61
C LEU A 17 -26.30 32.19 12.36
N THR A 18 -25.75 33.20 13.04
CA THR A 18 -24.34 33.57 12.91
C THR A 18 -23.41 32.44 13.34
N LEU A 19 -23.68 31.77 14.47
CA LEU A 19 -22.88 30.64 14.95
C LEU A 19 -22.99 29.42 14.03
N VAL A 20 -24.18 29.13 13.49
CA VAL A 20 -24.38 28.04 12.52
C VAL A 20 -23.65 28.35 11.20
N MET A 21 -23.76 29.57 10.69
CA MET A 21 -23.05 30.01 9.50
C MET A 21 -21.53 30.02 9.71
N LEU A 22 -21.06 30.44 10.89
CA LEU A 22 -19.65 30.37 11.27
C LEU A 22 -19.17 28.92 11.33
N GLY A 23 -19.97 28.01 11.88
CA GLY A 23 -19.70 26.57 11.88
C GLY A 23 -19.56 26.02 10.46
N ARG A 24 -20.52 26.32 9.57
CA ARG A 24 -20.44 25.95 8.14
C ARG A 24 -19.26 26.59 7.43
N TYR A 25 -18.90 27.82 7.77
CA TYR A 25 -17.74 28.50 7.23
C TYR A 25 -16.44 27.82 7.69
N LEU A 26 -16.30 27.49 8.97
CA LEU A 26 -15.15 26.76 9.50
C LEU A 26 -15.03 25.36 8.91
N GLU A 27 -16.16 24.67 8.69
CA GLU A 27 -16.24 23.38 8.00
C GLU A 27 -15.74 23.51 6.55
N ASN A 28 -16.29 24.45 5.79
CA ASN A 28 -15.89 24.69 4.40
C ASN A 28 -14.44 25.15 4.29
N ARG A 29 -13.95 25.97 5.23
CA ARG A 29 -12.54 26.38 5.31
C ARG A 29 -11.64 25.18 5.60
N SER A 30 -12.07 24.29 6.48
CA SER A 30 -11.34 23.06 6.83
C SER A 30 -11.27 22.10 5.64
N LYS A 31 -12.40 21.87 4.96
CA LYS A 31 -12.45 21.12 3.69
C LYS A 31 -11.58 21.77 2.61
N GLY A 32 -11.63 23.10 2.50
CA GLY A 32 -10.85 23.87 1.54
C GLY A 32 -9.34 23.78 1.75
N LYS A 33 -8.85 23.85 2.99
CA LYS A 33 -7.42 23.65 3.33
C LYS A 33 -6.90 22.27 2.94
N THR A 34 -7.77 21.26 2.94
CA THR A 34 -7.41 19.90 2.56
C THR A 34 -7.41 19.73 1.03
N GLY A 35 -8.37 20.35 0.34
CA GLY A 35 -8.30 20.53 -1.11
C GLY A 35 -7.05 21.29 -1.55
N GLU A 36 -6.60 22.28 -0.77
CA GLU A 36 -5.35 23.00 -0.98
C GLU A 36 -4.12 22.10 -0.80
N ALA A 37 -4.15 21.13 0.12
CA ALA A 37 -3.07 20.15 0.26
C ALA A 37 -2.99 19.20 -0.94
N ILE A 38 -4.14 18.75 -1.47
CA ILE A 38 -4.18 17.97 -2.72
C ILE A 38 -3.71 18.82 -3.90
N LYS A 39 -4.17 20.07 -3.99
CA LYS A 39 -3.74 21.01 -5.03
C LYS A 39 -2.24 21.26 -4.98
N LYS A 40 -1.66 21.38 -3.77
CA LYS A 40 -0.22 21.47 -3.57
C LYS A 40 0.50 20.22 -4.06
N LEU A 41 -0.07 19.02 -3.89
CA LEU A 41 0.48 17.80 -4.48
C LEU A 41 0.46 17.86 -6.02
N MET A 42 -0.62 18.37 -6.62
CA MET A 42 -0.69 18.57 -8.08
C MET A 42 0.34 19.59 -8.60
N GLU A 43 0.59 20.64 -7.84
CA GLU A 43 1.61 21.66 -8.13
C GLU A 43 3.05 21.14 -7.94
N LEU A 44 3.24 19.92 -7.39
CA LEU A 44 4.57 19.34 -7.28
C LEU A 44 5.11 18.87 -8.62
N ALA A 45 4.26 18.39 -9.54
CA ALA A 45 4.68 18.00 -10.87
C ALA A 45 4.79 19.23 -11.79
N PRO A 46 5.85 19.37 -12.59
CA PRO A 46 5.99 20.49 -13.51
C PRO A 46 4.95 20.42 -14.63
N ALA A 47 4.44 21.59 -15.03
CA ALA A 47 3.45 21.71 -16.11
C ALA A 47 4.03 21.48 -17.52
N THR A 48 5.36 21.51 -17.65
CA THR A 48 6.08 21.37 -18.92
C THR A 48 7.14 20.27 -18.82
N ALA A 49 7.38 19.60 -19.93
CA ALA A 49 8.44 18.61 -20.10
C ALA A 49 9.35 19.00 -21.26
N THR A 50 10.66 18.73 -21.14
CA THR A 50 11.59 18.85 -22.27
C THR A 50 11.75 17.47 -22.89
N ILE A 51 11.20 17.28 -24.09
CA ILE A 51 11.35 16.03 -24.86
C ILE A 51 12.48 16.16 -25.90
N LEU A 52 13.13 15.04 -26.18
CA LEU A 52 14.12 14.89 -27.24
C LEU A 52 13.43 14.23 -28.44
N SER A 53 13.05 15.04 -29.42
CA SER A 53 12.43 14.61 -30.69
C SER A 53 13.42 14.88 -31.83
N ASP A 54 13.81 13.86 -32.58
CA ASP A 54 14.81 13.93 -33.67
C ASP A 54 16.13 14.62 -33.28
N GLY A 55 16.59 14.39 -32.04
CA GLY A 55 17.83 14.97 -31.50
C GLY A 55 17.73 16.46 -31.15
N LYS A 56 16.55 17.08 -31.25
CA LYS A 56 16.28 18.45 -30.82
C LYS A 56 15.49 18.46 -29.51
N GLN A 57 15.81 19.44 -28.66
CA GLN A 57 15.07 19.68 -27.42
C GLN A 57 13.83 20.51 -27.73
N VAL A 58 12.65 19.96 -27.43
CA VAL A 58 11.36 20.62 -27.57
C VAL A 58 10.69 20.67 -26.20
N ILE A 59 10.21 21.85 -25.81
CA ILE A 59 9.44 22.02 -24.57
C ILE A 59 7.96 21.82 -24.94
N VAL A 60 7.32 20.86 -24.29
CA VAL A 60 5.89 20.53 -24.45
C VAL A 60 5.18 20.63 -23.11
N GLU A 61 3.86 20.73 -23.11
CA GLU A 61 3.08 20.55 -21.88
C GLU A 61 3.22 19.10 -21.39
N ALA A 62 3.31 18.90 -20.08
CA ALA A 62 3.46 17.58 -19.48
C ALA A 62 2.25 16.65 -19.80
N SER A 63 1.09 17.24 -20.12
CA SER A 63 -0.12 16.55 -20.59
C SER A 63 0.00 15.97 -22.01
N LEU A 64 0.92 16.48 -22.82
CA LEU A 64 1.14 16.07 -24.21
C LEU A 64 2.25 15.03 -24.36
N VAL A 65 2.87 14.62 -23.25
CA VAL A 65 3.91 13.59 -23.24
C VAL A 65 3.28 12.22 -23.39
N GLU A 66 3.78 11.44 -24.33
CA GLU A 66 3.32 10.08 -24.60
C GLU A 66 4.29 9.03 -24.03
N VAL A 67 3.76 7.83 -23.77
CA VAL A 67 4.59 6.69 -23.36
C VAL A 67 5.60 6.37 -24.47
N GLY A 68 6.88 6.29 -24.12
CA GLY A 68 7.97 6.10 -25.07
C GLY A 68 8.77 7.37 -25.38
N ASP A 69 8.25 8.56 -25.08
CA ASP A 69 8.98 9.81 -25.25
C ASP A 69 10.28 9.84 -24.42
N ILE A 70 11.33 10.41 -25.00
CA ILE A 70 12.62 10.60 -24.31
C ILE A 70 12.61 11.99 -23.69
N ILE A 71 12.68 12.03 -22.37
CA ILE A 71 12.63 13.27 -21.59
C ILE A 71 14.02 13.60 -21.10
N LEU A 72 14.42 14.86 -21.28
CA LEU A 72 15.66 15.42 -20.76
C LEU A 72 15.36 16.21 -19.49
N VAL A 73 16.02 15.86 -18.39
CA VAL A 73 15.91 16.57 -17.11
C VAL A 73 17.30 17.01 -16.64
N LYS A 74 17.44 18.30 -16.36
CA LYS A 74 18.68 18.93 -15.91
C LYS A 74 18.76 18.96 -14.38
N PRO A 75 19.95 19.18 -13.79
CA PRO A 75 20.09 19.36 -12.35
C PRO A 75 19.20 20.52 -11.86
N GLY A 76 18.48 20.29 -10.76
CA GLY A 76 17.53 21.24 -10.18
C GLY A 76 16.12 21.19 -10.77
N GLU A 77 15.87 20.41 -11.83
CA GLU A 77 14.55 20.25 -12.42
C GLU A 77 13.78 19.10 -11.76
N LYS A 78 12.45 19.24 -11.69
CA LYS A 78 11.57 18.15 -11.28
C LYS A 78 11.21 17.28 -12.47
N LEU A 79 10.92 16.02 -12.21
CA LEU A 79 10.53 15.09 -13.25
C LEU A 79 9.04 15.26 -13.61
N PRO A 80 8.68 15.42 -14.89
CA PRO A 80 7.28 15.61 -15.31
C PRO A 80 6.41 14.35 -15.24
N VAL A 81 6.97 13.18 -15.56
CA VAL A 81 6.24 11.89 -15.64
C VAL A 81 7.11 10.75 -15.11
N ASP A 82 6.53 9.56 -14.94
CA ASP A 82 7.27 8.38 -14.50
C ASP A 82 8.01 7.72 -15.67
N GLY A 83 9.16 7.11 -15.42
CA GLY A 83 9.97 6.55 -16.49
C GLY A 83 11.15 5.69 -16.06
N VAL A 84 11.96 5.31 -17.05
CA VAL A 84 13.17 4.49 -16.88
C VAL A 84 14.37 5.20 -17.51
N VAL A 85 15.46 5.35 -16.75
CA VAL A 85 16.67 6.05 -17.20
C VAL A 85 17.30 5.34 -18.40
N LEU A 86 17.51 6.08 -19.48
CA LEU A 86 18.17 5.65 -20.71
C LEU A 86 19.63 6.09 -20.78
N SER A 87 19.98 7.24 -20.21
CA SER A 87 21.37 7.70 -20.13
C SER A 87 21.56 8.77 -19.06
N GLY A 88 22.80 8.88 -18.58
CA GLY A 88 23.17 9.76 -17.47
C GLY A 88 23.13 9.07 -16.11
N ALA A 89 23.68 9.75 -15.12
CA ALA A 89 23.63 9.35 -13.73
C ALA A 89 23.39 10.60 -12.88
N SER A 90 22.51 10.49 -11.88
CA SER A 90 22.19 11.59 -10.98
C SER A 90 21.60 11.06 -9.69
N SER A 91 21.63 11.87 -8.64
CA SER A 91 20.87 11.60 -7.41
C SER A 91 19.51 12.30 -7.51
N ILE A 92 18.44 11.58 -7.19
CA ILE A 92 17.08 12.11 -7.19
C ILE A 92 16.56 12.14 -5.75
N ASP A 93 16.08 13.31 -5.33
CA ASP A 93 15.33 13.46 -4.09
C ASP A 93 13.89 12.98 -4.29
N GLU A 94 13.60 11.79 -3.73
CA GLU A 94 12.29 11.15 -3.73
C GLU A 94 11.53 11.37 -2.41
N SER A 95 12.03 12.23 -1.51
CA SER A 95 11.48 12.43 -0.16
C SER A 95 9.99 12.76 -0.13
N LEU A 96 9.48 13.40 -1.19
CA LEU A 96 8.07 13.74 -1.35
C LEU A 96 7.17 12.52 -1.57
N LEU A 97 7.69 11.43 -2.16
CA LEU A 97 6.94 10.20 -2.43
C LEU A 97 7.25 9.11 -1.41
N THR A 98 8.52 8.95 -1.03
CA THR A 98 8.98 7.85 -0.17
C THR A 98 9.10 8.24 1.31
N GLY A 99 9.22 9.54 1.61
CA GLY A 99 9.51 10.05 2.96
C GLY A 99 10.98 9.91 3.39
N GLU A 100 11.83 9.30 2.57
CA GLU A 100 13.25 9.15 2.87
C GLU A 100 14.00 10.46 2.58
N SER A 101 14.80 10.94 3.54
CA SER A 101 15.45 12.26 3.44
C SER A 101 16.74 12.28 2.60
N LEU A 102 17.25 11.11 2.21
CA LEU A 102 18.49 11.00 1.44
C LEU A 102 18.16 10.80 -0.05
N PRO A 103 18.78 11.59 -0.96
CA PRO A 103 18.64 11.38 -2.39
C PRO A 103 19.11 9.98 -2.82
N VAL A 104 18.35 9.36 -3.73
CA VAL A 104 18.61 8.02 -4.25
C VAL A 104 19.38 8.15 -5.56
N GLU A 105 20.49 7.41 -5.70
CA GLU A 105 21.26 7.38 -6.95
C GLU A 105 20.50 6.63 -8.05
N LYS A 106 20.47 7.23 -9.24
CA LYS A 106 19.83 6.69 -10.44
C LYS A 106 20.84 6.59 -11.56
N GLN A 107 20.86 5.42 -12.17
CA GLN A 107 21.72 5.05 -13.30
C GLN A 107 20.89 4.40 -14.40
N LEU A 108 21.51 4.02 -15.51
CA LEU A 108 20.87 3.30 -16.61
C LEU A 108 19.95 2.17 -16.10
N GLY A 109 18.70 2.14 -16.57
CA GLY A 109 17.70 1.15 -16.18
C GLY A 109 16.97 1.44 -14.85
N SER A 110 17.37 2.47 -14.10
CA SER A 110 16.69 2.85 -12.86
C SER A 110 15.31 3.46 -13.14
N THR A 111 14.33 3.16 -12.30
CA THR A 111 13.02 3.81 -12.34
C THR A 111 13.06 5.18 -11.69
N VAL A 112 12.30 6.11 -12.27
CA VAL A 112 12.16 7.49 -11.80
C VAL A 112 10.69 7.88 -11.80
N TYR A 113 10.31 8.79 -10.90
CA TYR A 113 8.91 9.12 -10.65
C TYR A 113 8.63 10.61 -10.90
N ALA A 114 7.40 10.93 -11.26
CA ALA A 114 6.94 12.29 -11.41
C ALA A 114 7.06 13.08 -10.09
N ALA A 115 7.32 14.38 -10.20
CA ALA A 115 7.46 15.35 -9.11
C ALA A 115 8.67 15.17 -8.17
N THR A 116 9.52 14.17 -8.38
CA THR A 116 10.80 14.06 -7.67
C THR A 116 11.81 15.07 -8.21
N LEU A 117 12.78 15.48 -7.39
CA LEU A 117 13.74 16.52 -7.76
C LEU A 117 15.07 15.90 -8.20
N ASN A 118 15.49 16.21 -9.43
CA ASN A 118 16.82 15.85 -9.90
C ASN A 118 17.87 16.79 -9.29
N THR A 119 18.92 16.26 -8.65
CA THR A 119 19.84 17.10 -7.85
C THR A 119 21.15 17.44 -8.57
N THR A 120 21.87 16.47 -9.12
CA THR A 120 23.29 16.62 -9.48
C THR A 120 23.56 16.53 -10.98
N GLY A 121 23.10 15.49 -11.66
CA GLY A 121 23.42 15.15 -13.05
C GLY A 121 22.29 15.41 -14.05
N VAL A 122 22.62 15.33 -15.34
CA VAL A 122 21.61 15.36 -16.42
C VAL A 122 21.13 13.93 -16.67
N LEU A 123 19.81 13.75 -16.75
CA LEU A 123 19.20 12.45 -17.04
C LEU A 123 18.40 12.53 -18.34
N GLN A 124 18.54 11.48 -19.15
CA GLN A 124 17.58 11.16 -20.20
C GLN A 124 16.86 9.89 -19.81
N TYR A 125 15.53 9.92 -19.81
CA TYR A 125 14.74 8.75 -19.45
C TYR A 125 13.56 8.60 -20.40
N ARG A 126 13.09 7.37 -20.56
CA ARG A 126 11.92 7.04 -21.36
C ARG A 126 10.67 7.15 -20.50
N ALA A 127 9.66 7.88 -20.95
CA ALA A 127 8.35 7.92 -20.32
C ALA A 127 7.73 6.51 -20.30
N SER A 128 7.31 6.07 -19.11
CA SER A 128 6.69 4.75 -18.89
C SER A 128 5.22 4.86 -18.47
N LYS A 129 4.88 5.85 -17.62
CA LYS A 129 3.52 6.16 -17.21
C LYS A 129 3.32 7.67 -17.23
N VAL A 130 2.22 8.12 -17.83
CA VAL A 130 1.91 9.54 -18.06
C VAL A 130 0.51 9.87 -17.55
N GLY A 131 0.23 11.15 -17.31
CA GLY A 131 -1.10 11.60 -16.87
C GLY A 131 -1.60 10.91 -15.60
N SER A 132 -2.79 10.30 -15.69
CA SER A 132 -3.46 9.62 -14.57
C SER A 132 -2.74 8.37 -14.07
N ASP A 133 -1.84 7.80 -14.87
CA ASP A 133 -1.18 6.53 -14.55
C ASP A 133 0.10 6.71 -13.74
N THR A 134 0.55 7.96 -13.54
CA THR A 134 1.72 8.29 -12.73
C THR A 134 1.53 7.90 -11.26
N ALA A 135 2.63 7.63 -10.55
CA ALA A 135 2.60 7.33 -9.13
C ALA A 135 1.94 8.45 -8.32
N LEU A 136 2.24 9.71 -8.63
CA LEU A 136 1.64 10.88 -7.99
C LEU A 136 0.13 10.98 -8.26
N ALA A 137 -0.33 10.77 -9.50
CA ALA A 137 -1.75 10.82 -9.83
C ALA A 137 -2.53 9.73 -9.10
N ASN A 138 -1.96 8.52 -8.99
CA ASN A 138 -2.54 7.44 -8.19
C ASN A 138 -2.65 7.81 -6.71
N ILE A 139 -1.62 8.43 -6.12
CA ILE A 139 -1.68 8.92 -4.73
C ILE A 139 -2.82 9.95 -4.57
N ILE A 140 -2.95 10.90 -5.50
CA ILE A 140 -4.00 11.91 -5.48
C ILE A 140 -5.40 11.28 -5.55
N SER A 141 -5.61 10.34 -6.48
CA SER A 141 -6.87 9.62 -6.65
C SER A 141 -7.27 8.86 -5.37
N LEU A 142 -6.33 8.12 -4.77
CA LEU A 142 -6.58 7.38 -3.53
C LEU A 142 -6.96 8.30 -2.36
N VAL A 143 -6.33 9.47 -2.25
CA VAL A 143 -6.67 10.46 -1.21
C VAL A 143 -8.07 11.06 -1.45
N GLN A 144 -8.45 11.32 -2.71
CA GLN A 144 -9.79 11.82 -3.05
C GLN A 144 -10.89 10.80 -2.73
N GLU A 145 -10.67 9.53 -3.07
CA GLU A 145 -11.59 8.43 -2.74
C GLU A 145 -11.80 8.31 -1.22
N ALA A 146 -10.73 8.46 -0.44
CA ALA A 146 -10.81 8.43 1.02
C ALA A 146 -11.65 9.54 1.60
N GLN A 147 -11.54 10.77 1.08
CA GLN A 147 -12.30 11.93 1.54
C GLN A 147 -13.80 11.83 1.21
N GLY A 148 -14.15 11.11 0.14
CA GLY A 148 -15.56 10.86 -0.21
C GLY A 148 -16.24 9.78 0.65
N SER A 149 -15.47 8.98 1.39
CA SER A 149 -15.99 7.84 2.16
C SER A 149 -16.52 8.22 3.54
N LYS A 150 -17.67 7.65 3.94
CA LYS A 150 -18.24 7.83 5.29
C LYS A 150 -17.59 6.87 6.29
N ALA A 151 -17.13 7.40 7.42
CA ALA A 151 -16.58 6.57 8.49
C ALA A 151 -17.68 5.92 9.37
N PRO A 152 -17.39 4.77 10.00
CA PRO A 152 -18.29 4.10 10.93
C PRO A 152 -18.78 4.98 12.09
N ILE A 153 -17.94 5.84 12.67
CA ILE A 153 -18.38 6.69 13.79
C ILE A 153 -19.39 7.77 13.35
N ALA A 154 -19.42 8.16 12.07
CA ALA A 154 -20.48 9.01 11.54
C ALA A 154 -21.85 8.33 11.66
N ARG A 155 -21.91 6.99 11.55
CA ARG A 155 -23.15 6.22 11.80
C ARG A 155 -23.57 6.26 13.27
N VAL A 156 -22.63 6.41 14.20
CA VAL A 156 -22.95 6.59 15.63
C VAL A 156 -23.59 7.95 15.87
N ALA A 157 -23.07 9.01 15.27
CA ALA A 157 -23.69 10.34 15.31
C ALA A 157 -25.09 10.34 14.67
N ASP A 158 -25.27 9.62 13.55
CA ASP A 158 -26.58 9.43 12.90
C ASP A 158 -27.55 8.66 13.81
N LYS A 159 -27.08 7.61 14.50
CA LYS A 159 -27.89 6.82 15.44
C LYS A 159 -28.30 7.63 16.67
N ILE A 160 -27.38 8.43 17.22
CA ILE A 160 -27.68 9.36 18.31
C ILE A 160 -28.74 10.36 17.85
N SER A 161 -28.56 10.96 16.67
CA SER A 161 -29.53 11.91 16.10
C SER A 161 -30.91 11.27 15.87
N GLY A 162 -30.95 10.03 15.39
CA GLY A 162 -32.18 9.27 15.15
C GLY A 162 -33.00 8.98 16.42
N VAL A 163 -32.37 8.93 17.60
CA VAL A 163 -33.06 8.79 18.89
C VAL A 163 -33.30 10.14 19.55
N PHE A 164 -32.33 11.05 19.48
CA PHE A 164 -32.35 12.34 20.14
C PHE A 164 -33.42 13.28 19.56
N VAL A 165 -33.56 13.34 18.22
CA VAL A 165 -34.51 14.23 17.56
C VAL A 165 -35.97 13.93 17.95
N PRO A 166 -36.46 12.67 17.92
CA PRO A 166 -37.81 12.35 18.38
C PRO A 166 -38.06 12.70 19.85
N ILE A 167 -37.07 12.45 20.73
CA ILE A 167 -37.19 12.75 22.17
C ILE A 167 -37.35 14.26 22.38
N VAL A 168 -36.50 15.08 21.75
CA VAL A 168 -36.54 16.53 21.86
C VAL A 168 -37.84 17.10 21.29
N MET A 169 -38.33 16.55 20.16
CA MET A 169 -39.65 16.90 19.64
C MET A 169 -40.76 16.59 20.63
N GLY A 170 -40.73 15.41 21.26
CA GLY A 170 -41.68 15.03 22.31
C GLY A 170 -41.66 15.99 23.50
N ILE A 171 -40.46 16.35 24.00
CA ILE A 171 -40.30 17.31 25.10
C ILE A 171 -40.79 18.71 24.68
N SER A 172 -40.54 19.15 23.45
CA SER A 172 -41.02 20.44 22.93
C SER A 172 -42.55 20.50 22.89
N VAL A 173 -43.21 19.47 22.37
CA VAL A 173 -44.68 19.35 22.35
C VAL A 173 -45.24 19.30 23.77
N LEU A 174 -44.61 18.53 24.66
CA LEU A 174 -45.04 18.43 26.06
C LEU A 174 -44.88 19.77 26.80
N THR A 175 -43.81 20.51 26.52
CA THR A 175 -43.58 21.87 27.03
C THR A 175 -44.66 22.81 26.53
N PHE A 176 -44.99 22.77 25.23
CA PHE A 176 -46.09 23.56 24.68
C PHE A 176 -47.41 23.29 25.41
N LEU A 177 -47.78 22.02 25.55
CA LEU A 177 -49.04 21.60 26.18
C LEU A 177 -49.12 22.02 27.64
N LEU A 178 -48.05 21.83 28.42
CA LEU A 178 -48.02 22.22 29.83
C LEU A 178 -48.21 23.72 30.02
N TRP A 179 -47.51 24.55 29.24
CA TRP A 179 -47.62 26.01 29.35
C TRP A 179 -48.98 26.53 28.85
N TYR A 180 -49.56 25.87 27.85
CA TYR A 180 -50.88 26.22 27.35
C TYR A 180 -51.98 25.88 28.37
N VAL A 181 -51.93 24.70 28.99
CA VAL A 181 -52.92 24.25 29.98
C VAL A 181 -52.83 25.03 31.30
N THR A 182 -51.64 25.51 31.69
CA THR A 182 -51.47 26.34 32.91
C THR A 182 -51.95 27.79 32.74
N GLY A 183 -52.54 28.14 31.59
CA GLY A 183 -53.18 29.44 31.36
C GLY A 183 -52.29 30.51 30.73
N SER A 184 -51.13 30.14 30.18
CA SER A 184 -50.28 31.10 29.46
C SER A 184 -50.83 31.41 28.07
N SER A 185 -50.52 32.60 27.53
CA SER A 185 -50.88 32.93 26.14
C SER A 185 -50.24 31.96 25.15
N PHE A 186 -50.92 31.71 24.02
CA PHE A 186 -50.40 30.88 22.93
C PHE A 186 -48.98 31.30 22.52
N ASP A 187 -48.75 32.61 22.40
CA ASP A 187 -47.44 33.18 22.06
C ASP A 187 -46.35 32.75 23.04
N THR A 188 -46.66 32.75 24.34
CA THR A 188 -45.69 32.35 25.37
C THR A 188 -45.41 30.84 25.32
N ALA A 189 -46.45 30.03 25.14
CA ALA A 189 -46.31 28.57 25.07
C ALA A 189 -45.49 28.12 23.85
N ILE A 190 -45.75 28.68 22.67
CA ILE A 190 -45.01 28.34 21.44
C ILE A 190 -43.56 28.80 21.50
N ILE A 191 -43.30 29.98 22.09
CA ILE A 191 -41.95 30.48 22.36
C ILE A 191 -41.14 29.49 23.20
N ARG A 192 -41.72 28.96 24.29
CA ARG A 192 -41.03 28.01 25.18
C ARG A 192 -40.75 26.69 24.46
N ALA A 193 -41.70 26.20 23.67
CA ALA A 193 -41.52 24.99 22.87
C ALA A 193 -40.40 25.14 21.82
N VAL A 194 -40.35 26.28 21.11
CA VAL A 194 -39.29 26.59 20.14
C VAL A 194 -37.93 26.75 20.84
N SER A 195 -37.89 27.35 22.03
CA SER A 195 -36.65 27.49 22.81
C SER A 195 -36.02 26.13 23.15
N VAL A 196 -36.84 25.13 23.49
CA VAL A 196 -36.38 23.76 23.72
C VAL A 196 -35.74 23.17 22.47
N LEU A 197 -36.36 23.33 21.29
CA LEU A 197 -35.82 22.84 20.02
C LEU A 197 -34.48 23.50 19.67
N VAL A 198 -34.39 24.81 19.89
CA VAL A 198 -33.21 25.62 19.60
C VAL A 198 -32.02 25.21 20.47
N ILE A 199 -32.22 25.11 21.79
CA ILE A 199 -31.17 24.74 22.75
C ILE A 199 -30.68 23.31 22.49
N ALA A 200 -31.56 22.44 22.01
CA ALA A 200 -31.22 21.05 21.77
C ALA A 200 -30.43 20.80 20.47
N CYS A 201 -30.22 21.76 19.56
CA CYS A 201 -29.47 21.50 18.31
C CYS A 201 -28.07 20.93 18.61
N PRO A 202 -27.76 19.67 18.23
CA PRO A 202 -26.45 19.08 18.44
C PRO A 202 -25.49 19.51 17.32
N CYS A 203 -25.40 20.82 17.07
CA CYS A 203 -24.73 21.36 15.89
C CYS A 203 -23.21 21.00 15.83
N SER A 204 -22.58 20.71 16.99
CA SER A 204 -21.17 20.27 17.08
C SER A 204 -20.95 18.78 16.83
N LEU A 205 -21.96 17.95 17.07
CA LEU A 205 -21.84 16.48 16.99
C LEU A 205 -21.56 16.01 15.56
N GLY A 206 -22.18 16.65 14.56
CA GLY A 206 -22.01 16.30 13.15
C GLY A 206 -20.64 16.70 12.56
N LEU A 207 -19.89 17.59 13.23
CA LEU A 207 -18.63 18.14 12.70
C LEU A 207 -17.37 17.51 13.29
N ALA A 208 -17.46 16.97 14.51
CA ALA A 208 -16.30 16.42 15.21
C ALA A 208 -15.60 15.31 14.41
N THR A 209 -16.40 14.39 13.86
CA THR A 209 -15.91 13.22 13.12
C THR A 209 -15.24 13.56 11.79
N PRO A 210 -15.87 14.31 10.85
CA PRO A 210 -15.22 14.68 9.60
C PRO A 210 -13.91 15.44 9.80
N ILE A 211 -13.85 16.35 10.78
CA ILE A 211 -12.63 17.11 11.07
C ILE A 211 -11.51 16.18 11.57
N ALA A 212 -11.82 15.24 12.46
CA ALA A 212 -10.83 14.28 12.96
C ALA A 212 -10.28 13.39 11.85
N ILE A 213 -11.14 12.86 10.97
CA ILE A 213 -10.74 12.03 9.82
C ILE A 213 -9.87 12.82 8.85
N MET A 214 -10.26 14.05 8.56
CA MET A 214 -9.55 14.92 7.62
C MET A 214 -8.14 15.25 8.12
N VAL A 215 -8.00 15.62 9.40
CA VAL A 215 -6.70 15.93 10.00
C VAL A 215 -5.82 14.68 10.12
N SER A 216 -6.38 13.54 10.52
CA SER A 216 -5.65 12.28 10.65
C SER A 216 -5.17 11.74 9.29
N SER A 217 -6.02 11.76 8.26
CA SER A 217 -5.63 11.40 6.89
C SER A 217 -4.54 12.31 6.34
N GLY A 218 -4.67 13.63 6.52
CA GLY A 218 -3.64 14.59 6.10
C GLY A 218 -2.30 14.42 6.85
N LYS A 219 -2.35 14.05 8.13
CA LYS A 219 -1.14 13.73 8.91
C LYS A 219 -0.53 12.40 8.47
N GLY A 220 -1.34 11.38 8.20
CA GLY A 220 -0.91 10.08 7.69
C GLY A 220 -0.16 10.20 6.37
N ALA A 221 -0.69 10.97 5.42
CA ALA A 221 -0.06 11.19 4.12
C ALA A 221 1.36 11.79 4.25
N ARG A 222 1.58 12.71 5.20
CA ARG A 222 2.90 13.28 5.48
C ARG A 222 3.88 12.29 6.11
N LEU A 223 3.39 11.18 6.65
CA LEU A 223 4.18 10.08 7.22
C LEU A 223 4.29 8.89 6.25
N GLY A 224 3.85 9.04 4.99
CA GLY A 224 3.83 7.95 4.01
C GLY A 224 2.71 6.93 4.23
N ILE A 225 1.74 7.19 5.11
CA ILE A 225 0.61 6.29 5.39
C ILE A 225 -0.64 6.80 4.67
N LEU A 226 -1.09 6.06 3.66
CA LEU A 226 -2.24 6.44 2.84
C LEU A 226 -3.49 5.64 3.24
N PHE A 227 -4.47 6.33 3.81
CA PHE A 227 -5.78 5.75 4.11
C PHE A 227 -6.70 5.91 2.91
N ARG A 228 -7.16 4.80 2.31
CA ARG A 228 -8.17 4.81 1.23
C ARG A 228 -9.60 5.00 1.73
N HIS A 229 -9.86 4.70 3.00
CA HIS A 229 -11.19 4.80 3.60
C HIS A 229 -11.09 5.37 5.01
N ALA A 230 -12.01 6.26 5.36
CA ALA A 230 -12.09 6.81 6.71
C ALA A 230 -12.35 5.72 7.78
N ALA A 231 -13.00 4.62 7.39
CA ALA A 231 -13.19 3.45 8.23
C ALA A 231 -11.87 2.79 8.67
N ALA A 232 -10.83 2.82 7.82
CA ALA A 232 -9.55 2.20 8.13
C ALA A 232 -8.86 2.91 9.31
N ILE A 233 -8.94 4.24 9.36
CA ILE A 233 -8.38 5.05 10.46
C ILE A 233 -8.99 4.64 11.80
N GLU A 234 -10.30 4.41 11.82
CA GLU A 234 -11.01 3.98 13.04
C GLU A 234 -10.73 2.53 13.40
N GLN A 235 -10.76 1.63 12.41
CA GLN A 235 -10.59 0.19 12.62
C GLN A 235 -9.19 -0.15 13.09
N LEU A 236 -8.16 0.57 12.62
CA LEU A 236 -6.78 0.36 13.04
C LEU A 236 -6.57 0.47 14.55
N LYS A 237 -7.34 1.34 15.23
CA LYS A 237 -7.30 1.44 16.70
C LYS A 237 -7.65 0.12 17.39
N GLY A 238 -8.51 -0.70 16.78
CA GLY A 238 -9.01 -1.94 17.35
C GLY A 238 -8.22 -3.18 16.96
N VAL A 239 -7.22 -3.05 16.07
CA VAL A 239 -6.45 -4.18 15.55
C VAL A 239 -5.65 -4.82 16.69
N LYS A 240 -5.83 -6.14 16.85
CA LYS A 240 -5.11 -6.95 17.85
C LYS A 240 -4.10 -7.89 17.21
N THR A 241 -4.24 -8.16 15.93
CA THR A 241 -3.38 -9.07 15.18
C THR A 241 -3.05 -8.47 13.84
N VAL A 242 -1.76 -8.41 13.53
CA VAL A 242 -1.27 -8.01 12.21
C VAL A 242 -0.68 -9.24 11.56
N ILE A 243 -1.21 -9.56 10.39
CA ILE A 243 -0.77 -10.65 9.54
C ILE A 243 0.06 -10.03 8.42
N PHE A 244 1.27 -10.52 8.23
CA PHE A 244 2.19 -10.07 7.20
C PHE A 244 2.30 -11.13 6.10
N ASP A 245 2.23 -10.70 4.84
CA ASP A 245 2.84 -11.50 3.78
C ASP A 245 4.37 -11.46 3.93
N LYS A 246 5.05 -12.52 3.50
CA LYS A 246 6.51 -12.54 3.57
C LYS A 246 7.11 -11.66 2.47
N THR A 247 6.85 -12.03 1.22
CA THR A 247 7.53 -11.47 0.05
C THR A 247 7.08 -10.04 -0.22
N GLY A 248 8.03 -9.10 -0.23
CA GLY A 248 7.78 -7.68 -0.53
C GLY A 248 7.32 -6.84 0.66
N THR A 249 6.75 -7.47 1.70
CA THR A 249 6.34 -6.82 2.94
C THR A 249 7.42 -6.92 4.02
N LEU A 250 7.73 -8.13 4.50
CA LEU A 250 8.83 -8.35 5.46
C LEU A 250 10.20 -8.35 4.78
N THR A 251 10.23 -8.69 3.50
CA THR A 251 11.43 -8.75 2.69
C THR A 251 11.46 -7.62 1.64
N GLU A 252 12.63 -7.43 1.02
CA GLU A 252 12.81 -6.44 -0.04
C GLU A 252 11.98 -6.77 -1.31
N GLY A 253 11.49 -8.01 -1.44
CA GLY A 253 10.73 -8.47 -2.61
C GLY A 253 11.59 -8.64 -3.84
N LYS A 254 12.92 -8.69 -3.66
CA LYS A 254 13.93 -8.82 -4.71
C LYS A 254 14.76 -10.06 -4.41
N PRO A 255 14.23 -11.27 -4.68
CA PRO A 255 14.99 -12.49 -4.45
C PRO A 255 16.30 -12.46 -5.24
N VAL A 256 17.36 -13.02 -4.64
CA VAL A 256 18.71 -13.13 -5.20
C VAL A 256 19.19 -14.57 -5.06
N VAL A 257 19.89 -15.07 -6.07
CA VAL A 257 20.58 -16.36 -5.98
C VAL A 257 21.80 -16.19 -5.06
N THR A 258 21.83 -16.92 -3.96
CA THR A 258 22.92 -16.88 -2.97
C THR A 258 23.84 -18.08 -3.06
N ASP A 259 23.32 -19.24 -3.46
CA ASP A 259 24.08 -20.51 -3.43
C ASP A 259 23.80 -21.31 -4.71
N LEU A 260 24.84 -21.95 -5.22
CA LEU A 260 24.79 -22.87 -6.36
C LEU A 260 25.50 -24.16 -5.96
N GLU A 261 24.72 -25.22 -5.78
CA GLU A 261 25.15 -26.52 -5.29
C GLU A 261 25.02 -27.55 -6.40
N GLY A 262 26.12 -27.85 -7.07
CA GLY A 262 26.19 -28.79 -8.18
C GLY A 262 27.62 -28.90 -8.70
N ASN A 263 27.92 -29.98 -9.43
CA ASN A 263 29.26 -30.22 -9.97
C ASN A 263 29.67 -29.15 -10.99
N ASP A 264 28.72 -28.71 -11.82
CA ASP A 264 28.91 -27.63 -12.79
C ASP A 264 27.89 -26.51 -12.53
N LYS A 265 28.35 -25.47 -11.82
CA LYS A 265 27.53 -24.33 -11.39
C LYS A 265 27.04 -23.49 -12.56
N ASN A 266 27.86 -23.34 -13.60
CA ASN A 266 27.50 -22.52 -14.76
C ASN A 266 26.48 -23.25 -15.62
N LEU A 267 26.65 -24.56 -15.83
CA LEU A 267 25.65 -25.35 -16.54
C LEU A 267 24.34 -25.43 -15.74
N LEU A 268 24.41 -25.53 -14.41
CA LEU A 268 23.23 -25.56 -13.53
C LEU A 268 22.43 -24.27 -13.67
N LEU A 269 23.11 -23.13 -13.57
CA LEU A 269 22.51 -21.82 -13.71
C LEU A 269 21.99 -21.58 -15.14
N LYS A 270 22.75 -21.98 -16.18
CA LYS A 270 22.33 -21.89 -17.59
C LYS A 270 21.03 -22.65 -17.85
N LEU A 271 20.96 -23.92 -17.43
CA LEU A 271 19.78 -24.76 -17.65
C LEU A 271 18.58 -24.23 -16.88
N ALA A 272 18.75 -23.91 -15.59
CA ALA A 272 17.66 -23.36 -14.79
C ALA A 272 17.14 -22.04 -15.36
N ALA A 273 18.03 -21.09 -15.65
CA ALA A 273 17.65 -19.80 -16.21
C ALA A 273 16.98 -19.91 -17.59
N SER A 274 17.40 -20.87 -18.43
CA SER A 274 16.78 -21.07 -19.75
C SER A 274 15.31 -21.53 -19.63
N VAL A 275 14.99 -22.36 -18.65
CA VAL A 275 13.59 -22.75 -18.35
C VAL A 275 12.83 -21.62 -17.67
N GLU A 276 13.45 -20.99 -16.66
CA GLU A 276 12.87 -19.92 -15.85
C GLU A 276 12.58 -18.63 -16.67
N ASN A 277 13.24 -18.43 -17.81
CA ASN A 277 13.02 -17.28 -18.70
C ASN A 277 11.58 -17.16 -19.24
N ASN A 278 10.82 -18.25 -19.23
CA ASN A 278 9.41 -18.27 -19.65
C ASN A 278 8.42 -18.11 -18.48
N SER A 279 8.91 -17.87 -17.25
CA SER A 279 8.12 -17.75 -16.03
C SER A 279 8.17 -16.33 -15.43
N GLU A 280 7.00 -15.82 -15.03
CA GLU A 280 6.83 -14.51 -14.37
C GLU A 280 6.99 -14.59 -12.84
N HIS A 281 7.42 -15.73 -12.30
CA HIS A 281 7.57 -15.89 -10.86
C HIS A 281 8.80 -15.11 -10.35
N PRO A 282 8.74 -14.41 -9.20
CA PRO A 282 9.88 -13.64 -8.68
C PRO A 282 11.18 -14.44 -8.54
N LEU A 283 11.09 -15.71 -8.15
CA LEU A 283 12.25 -16.61 -8.08
C LEU A 283 12.87 -16.88 -9.46
N SER A 284 12.05 -16.99 -10.50
CA SER A 284 12.48 -17.16 -11.90
C SER A 284 13.35 -15.99 -12.34
N HIS A 285 12.88 -14.76 -12.11
CA HIS A 285 13.64 -13.56 -12.41
C HIS A 285 14.97 -13.48 -11.66
N ALA A 286 15.04 -13.97 -10.41
CA ALA A 286 16.29 -14.01 -9.65
C ALA A 286 17.33 -14.93 -10.31
N VAL A 287 16.89 -16.09 -10.80
CA VAL A 287 17.75 -17.07 -11.48
C VAL A 287 18.20 -16.54 -12.85
N VAL A 288 17.27 -15.97 -13.63
CA VAL A 288 17.57 -15.35 -14.94
C VAL A 288 18.54 -14.19 -14.80
N ARG A 289 18.28 -13.26 -13.88
CA ARG A 289 19.18 -12.11 -13.62
C ARG A 289 20.57 -12.59 -13.23
N LYS A 290 20.67 -13.62 -12.38
CA LYS A 290 21.97 -14.19 -11.99
C LYS A 290 22.71 -14.79 -13.19
N ALA A 291 22.02 -15.45 -14.11
CA ALA A 291 22.62 -15.99 -15.33
C ALA A 291 23.12 -14.88 -16.28
N GLU A 292 22.37 -13.78 -16.40
CA GLU A 292 22.76 -12.60 -17.18
C GLU A 292 23.99 -11.89 -16.58
N GLU A 293 24.06 -11.75 -15.25
CA GLU A 293 25.21 -11.22 -14.51
C GLU A 293 26.48 -12.03 -14.75
N GLU A 294 26.35 -13.36 -14.83
CA GLU A 294 27.46 -14.29 -15.13
C GLU A 294 27.71 -14.43 -16.66
N HIS A 295 27.05 -13.60 -17.48
CA HIS A 295 27.16 -13.58 -18.94
C HIS A 295 26.91 -14.93 -19.62
N LEU A 296 26.01 -15.74 -19.04
CA LEU A 296 25.62 -17.03 -19.61
C LEU A 296 24.62 -16.82 -20.74
N LYS A 297 24.87 -17.45 -21.89
CA LYS A 297 23.94 -17.44 -23.02
C LYS A 297 22.76 -18.37 -22.69
N LEU A 298 21.57 -17.80 -22.55
CA LEU A 298 20.35 -18.59 -22.36
C LEU A 298 19.93 -19.25 -23.67
N GLU A 299 19.42 -20.47 -23.56
CA GLU A 299 18.94 -21.24 -24.69
C GLU A 299 17.42 -21.19 -24.74
N LYS A 300 16.87 -21.46 -25.91
CA LYS A 300 15.41 -21.50 -26.07
C LYS A 300 14.86 -22.73 -25.36
N ALA A 301 13.89 -22.52 -24.48
CA ALA A 301 13.11 -23.57 -23.86
C ALA A 301 11.83 -23.84 -24.67
N ASP A 302 11.66 -25.08 -25.12
CA ASP A 302 10.46 -25.57 -25.80
C ASP A 302 9.60 -26.41 -24.83
N ASP A 303 8.31 -26.60 -25.13
CA ASP A 303 7.36 -27.40 -24.31
C ASP A 303 7.27 -26.97 -22.83
N PHE A 304 7.30 -25.66 -22.57
CA PHE A 304 7.20 -25.11 -21.22
C PHE A 304 5.86 -25.45 -20.55
N ASN A 305 5.93 -25.94 -19.32
CA ASN A 305 4.78 -26.24 -18.47
C ASN A 305 5.03 -25.81 -17.02
N ALA A 306 4.05 -25.14 -16.40
CA ALA A 306 4.12 -24.69 -15.02
C ALA A 306 3.13 -25.45 -14.14
N VAL A 307 3.64 -26.13 -13.12
CA VAL A 307 2.85 -26.92 -12.17
C VAL A 307 2.69 -26.14 -10.87
N VAL A 308 1.49 -25.60 -10.65
CA VAL A 308 1.15 -24.72 -9.52
C VAL A 308 1.57 -25.36 -8.18
N GLY A 309 2.34 -24.61 -7.39
CA GLY A 309 2.83 -25.04 -6.08
C GLY A 309 3.97 -26.08 -6.10
N LYS A 310 4.47 -26.47 -7.28
CA LYS A 310 5.57 -27.44 -7.42
C LYS A 310 6.79 -26.88 -8.13
N GLY A 311 6.60 -26.33 -9.33
CA GLY A 311 7.72 -25.87 -10.16
C GLY A 311 7.36 -25.75 -11.63
N ILE A 312 8.38 -25.73 -12.47
CA ILE A 312 8.29 -25.61 -13.93
C ILE A 312 9.13 -26.69 -14.62
N GLU A 313 8.74 -27.06 -15.83
CA GLU A 313 9.49 -27.97 -16.69
C GLU A 313 9.51 -27.46 -18.13
N ALA A 314 10.59 -27.74 -18.85
CA ALA A 314 10.69 -27.50 -20.28
C ALA A 314 11.81 -28.36 -20.91
N THR A 315 11.91 -28.33 -22.23
CA THR A 315 13.00 -28.94 -22.99
C THR A 315 14.00 -27.87 -23.43
N VAL A 316 15.27 -28.01 -23.08
CA VAL A 316 16.36 -27.08 -23.42
C VAL A 316 17.46 -27.85 -24.15
N GLU A 317 17.81 -27.44 -25.38
CA GLU A 317 18.80 -28.16 -26.22
C GLU A 317 18.49 -29.67 -26.37
N GLY A 318 17.21 -30.06 -26.36
CA GLY A 318 16.76 -31.45 -26.42
C GLY A 318 16.83 -32.22 -25.09
N MET A 319 17.28 -31.59 -24.00
CA MET A 319 17.31 -32.15 -22.65
C MET A 319 16.05 -31.76 -21.88
N ARG A 320 15.45 -32.70 -21.15
CA ARG A 320 14.30 -32.38 -20.28
C ARG A 320 14.80 -31.80 -18.98
N VAL A 321 14.42 -30.57 -18.67
CA VAL A 321 14.85 -29.84 -17.47
C VAL A 321 13.64 -29.52 -16.61
N GLN A 322 13.75 -29.83 -15.31
CA GLN A 322 12.73 -29.51 -14.32
C GLN A 322 13.34 -28.66 -13.20
N VAL A 323 12.65 -27.60 -12.81
CA VAL A 323 13.05 -26.71 -11.72
C VAL A 323 11.89 -26.60 -10.74
N GLY A 324 12.12 -26.93 -9.46
CA GLY A 324 11.04 -26.86 -8.48
C GLY A 324 11.40 -27.33 -7.08
N ASN A 325 10.37 -27.60 -6.28
CA ASN A 325 10.50 -28.15 -4.93
C ASN A 325 10.55 -29.70 -4.94
N LEU A 326 10.59 -30.31 -3.75
CA LEU A 326 10.59 -31.77 -3.61
C LEU A 326 9.37 -32.43 -4.27
N ALA A 327 8.19 -31.80 -4.21
CA ALA A 327 6.97 -32.34 -4.84
C ALA A 327 7.04 -32.34 -6.38
N MET A 328 7.87 -31.48 -6.99
CA MET A 328 8.18 -31.53 -8.42
C MET A 328 9.07 -32.73 -8.74
N MET A 329 10.07 -33.02 -7.90
CA MET A 329 10.93 -34.19 -8.10
C MET A 329 10.14 -35.50 -7.94
N GLU A 330 9.29 -35.59 -6.92
CA GLU A 330 8.40 -36.74 -6.70
C GLU A 330 7.41 -36.97 -7.85
N LEU A 331 6.88 -35.89 -8.45
CA LEU A 331 5.95 -35.98 -9.58
C LEU A 331 6.57 -36.68 -10.81
N HIS A 332 7.90 -36.58 -10.96
CA HIS A 332 8.65 -37.14 -12.08
C HIS A 332 9.53 -38.33 -11.69
N ASP A 333 9.30 -38.93 -10.51
CA ASP A 333 10.05 -40.07 -9.98
C ASP A 333 11.58 -39.84 -9.90
N ILE A 334 11.99 -38.58 -9.68
CA ILE A 334 13.41 -38.18 -9.63
C ILE A 334 13.96 -38.44 -8.24
N SER A 335 14.96 -39.32 -8.15
CA SER A 335 15.60 -39.65 -6.87
C SER A 335 16.48 -38.50 -6.35
N VAL A 336 16.19 -38.03 -5.14
CA VAL A 336 16.98 -37.01 -4.44
C VAL A 336 17.90 -37.69 -3.40
N PRO A 337 19.24 -37.64 -3.57
CA PRO A 337 20.18 -38.26 -2.63
C PRO A 337 20.10 -37.65 -1.22
N LEU A 338 20.44 -38.46 -0.19
CA LEU A 338 20.48 -38.01 1.21
C LEU A 338 21.37 -36.79 1.44
N SER A 339 22.50 -36.69 0.73
CA SER A 339 23.38 -35.52 0.78
C SER A 339 22.68 -34.25 0.28
N SER A 340 21.96 -34.34 -0.85
CA SER A 340 21.18 -33.23 -1.42
C SER A 340 20.01 -32.84 -0.52
N LEU A 341 19.38 -33.80 0.16
CA LEU A 341 18.37 -33.52 1.19
C LEU A 341 18.95 -32.74 2.37
N ALA A 342 20.15 -33.08 2.83
CA ALA A 342 20.83 -32.33 3.89
C ALA A 342 21.15 -30.89 3.47
N THR A 343 21.63 -30.69 2.23
CA THR A 343 21.87 -29.35 1.66
C THR A 343 20.59 -28.53 1.56
N LEU A 344 19.50 -29.14 1.07
CA LEU A 344 18.19 -28.50 0.99
C LEU A 344 17.71 -28.02 2.37
N GLN A 345 17.84 -28.90 3.36
CA GLN A 345 17.50 -28.60 4.75
C GLN A 345 18.35 -27.45 5.31
N GLN A 346 19.66 -27.49 5.11
CA GLN A 346 20.57 -26.43 5.56
C GLN A 346 20.23 -25.06 4.94
N LEU A 347 19.93 -25.02 3.64
CA LEU A 347 19.54 -23.78 2.97
C LEU A 347 18.20 -23.25 3.52
N SER A 348 17.20 -24.12 3.72
CA SER A 348 15.93 -23.70 4.33
C SER A 348 16.07 -23.25 5.78
N ASP A 349 16.94 -23.87 6.58
CA ASP A 349 17.21 -23.46 7.96
C ASP A 349 17.87 -22.07 8.02
N GLN A 350 18.52 -21.62 6.93
CA GLN A 350 19.05 -20.27 6.77
C GLN A 350 18.01 -19.26 6.27
N GLY A 351 16.76 -19.67 6.02
CA GLY A 351 15.71 -18.80 5.47
C GLY A 351 15.79 -18.66 3.95
N LYS A 352 16.49 -19.56 3.26
CA LYS A 352 16.58 -19.58 1.80
C LYS A 352 15.54 -20.54 1.22
N THR A 353 15.12 -20.28 -0.01
CA THR A 353 14.25 -21.16 -0.80
C THR A 353 15.11 -21.98 -1.76
N PRO A 354 15.30 -23.29 -1.49
CA PRO A 354 16.06 -24.16 -2.39
C PRO A 354 15.20 -24.59 -3.59
N LEU A 355 15.74 -24.39 -4.78
CA LEU A 355 15.19 -24.88 -6.04
C LEU A 355 16.01 -26.08 -6.51
N LEU A 356 15.38 -27.24 -6.62
CA LEU A 356 15.96 -28.44 -7.17
C LEU A 356 15.90 -28.36 -8.69
N VAL A 357 17.04 -28.58 -9.34
CA VAL A 357 17.15 -28.62 -10.80
C VAL A 357 17.48 -30.05 -11.20
N ALA A 358 16.64 -30.63 -12.03
CA ALA A 358 16.86 -31.94 -12.62
C ALA A 358 17.05 -31.84 -14.14
N LYS A 359 17.84 -32.76 -14.66
CA LYS A 359 18.14 -32.92 -16.07
C LYS A 359 17.96 -34.39 -16.45
N ASP A 360 17.15 -34.64 -17.48
CA ASP A 360 16.89 -35.97 -18.04
C ASP A 360 16.49 -37.02 -16.98
N GLY A 361 15.68 -36.58 -15.99
CA GLY A 361 15.20 -37.43 -14.90
C GLY A 361 16.20 -37.67 -13.76
N VAL A 362 17.34 -36.97 -13.76
CA VAL A 362 18.37 -37.05 -12.70
C VAL A 362 18.54 -35.69 -12.05
N LEU A 363 18.64 -35.66 -10.73
CA LEU A 363 18.95 -34.43 -10.00
C LEU A 363 20.33 -33.89 -10.43
N PHE A 364 20.36 -32.65 -10.91
CA PHE A 364 21.56 -32.00 -11.42
C PHE A 364 22.19 -31.06 -10.39
N GLY A 365 21.37 -30.36 -9.59
CA GLY A 365 21.85 -29.49 -8.53
C GLY A 365 20.74 -28.78 -7.77
N ILE A 366 21.13 -27.91 -6.83
CA ILE A 366 20.25 -27.08 -6.01
C ILE A 366 20.68 -25.62 -6.14
N ILE A 367 19.72 -24.74 -6.35
CA ILE A 367 19.92 -23.29 -6.35
C ILE A 367 19.28 -22.72 -5.08
N GLY A 368 20.07 -22.07 -4.24
CA GLY A 368 19.58 -21.35 -3.07
C GLY A 368 19.19 -19.92 -3.45
N VAL A 369 17.92 -19.57 -3.28
CA VAL A 369 17.43 -18.21 -3.51
C VAL A 369 17.00 -17.60 -2.18
N ALA A 370 17.48 -16.40 -1.86
CA ALA A 370 17.12 -15.70 -0.64
C ALA A 370 16.39 -14.40 -0.98
N ASP A 371 15.36 -14.07 -0.21
CA ASP A 371 14.74 -12.75 -0.21
C ASP A 371 15.05 -12.12 1.14
N THR A 372 15.88 -11.08 1.13
CA THR A 372 16.44 -10.48 2.35
C THR A 372 15.36 -9.71 3.10
N LEU A 373 15.36 -9.87 4.43
CA LEU A 373 14.51 -9.05 5.30
C LEU A 373 14.89 -7.57 5.15
N ARG A 374 13.88 -6.69 5.16
CA ARG A 374 14.13 -5.26 5.22
C ARG A 374 14.81 -4.90 6.53
N LYS A 375 15.71 -3.91 6.51
CA LYS A 375 16.50 -3.51 7.69
C LYS A 375 15.63 -3.11 8.88
N GLU A 376 14.50 -2.48 8.58
CA GLU A 376 13.50 -1.97 9.52
C GLU A 376 12.54 -3.05 10.06
N THR A 377 12.53 -4.26 9.49
CA THR A 377 11.52 -5.28 9.81
C THR A 377 11.53 -5.66 11.28
N ALA A 378 12.70 -6.00 11.83
CA ALA A 378 12.82 -6.44 13.22
C ALA A 378 12.39 -5.34 14.20
N ASP A 379 12.73 -4.09 13.91
CA ASP A 379 12.35 -2.93 14.72
C ASP A 379 10.83 -2.67 14.66
N ALA A 380 10.23 -2.77 13.48
CA ALA A 380 8.79 -2.62 13.29
C ALA A 380 7.99 -3.69 14.05
N ILE A 381 8.42 -4.95 13.97
CA ILE A 381 7.82 -6.06 14.71
C ILE A 381 7.98 -5.85 16.23
N ALA A 382 9.15 -5.39 16.69
CA ALA A 382 9.38 -5.09 18.10
C ALA A 382 8.47 -3.97 18.62
N LEU A 383 8.20 -2.94 17.81
CA LEU A 383 7.26 -1.86 18.15
C LEU A 383 5.82 -2.38 18.27
N LEU A 384 5.37 -3.22 17.35
CA LEU A 384 4.03 -3.83 17.41
C LEU A 384 3.86 -4.69 18.67
N LYS A 385 4.89 -5.44 19.06
CA LYS A 385 4.87 -6.22 20.30
C LYS A 385 4.80 -5.36 21.55
N LYS A 386 5.47 -4.21 21.57
CA LYS A 386 5.36 -3.24 22.68
C LYS A 386 3.94 -2.69 22.84
N GLU A 387 3.21 -2.57 21.74
CA GLU A 387 1.79 -2.19 21.71
C GLU A 387 0.84 -3.38 21.95
N HIS A 388 1.37 -4.55 22.34
CA HIS A 388 0.62 -5.79 22.58
C HIS A 388 -0.18 -6.30 21.36
N ILE A 389 0.31 -6.00 20.15
CA ILE A 389 -0.27 -6.49 18.89
C ILE A 389 0.42 -7.82 18.53
N LYS A 390 -0.38 -8.86 18.33
CA LYS A 390 0.12 -10.18 17.89
C LYS A 390 0.57 -10.11 16.44
N THR A 391 1.75 -10.64 16.14
CA THR A 391 2.29 -10.67 14.78
C THR A 391 2.25 -12.08 14.21
N VAL A 392 1.73 -12.21 12.98
CA VAL A 392 1.60 -13.49 12.27
C VAL A 392 2.22 -13.35 10.87
N MET A 393 2.96 -14.33 10.40
CA MET A 393 3.44 -14.39 9.02
C MET A 393 2.68 -15.44 8.21
N LEU A 394 2.17 -15.07 7.03
CA LEU A 394 1.65 -16.01 6.04
C LEU A 394 2.65 -16.13 4.90
N THR A 395 3.05 -17.36 4.55
CA THR A 395 3.95 -17.60 3.42
C THR A 395 3.62 -18.89 2.67
N GLY A 396 3.88 -18.88 1.37
CA GLY A 396 3.84 -20.08 0.53
C GLY A 396 5.10 -20.94 0.63
N ASP A 397 6.15 -20.44 1.28
CA ASP A 397 7.38 -21.19 1.50
C ASP A 397 7.19 -22.39 2.43
N ASN A 398 8.16 -23.30 2.41
CA ASN A 398 8.17 -24.44 3.33
C ASN A 398 8.33 -24.01 4.81
N GLU A 399 8.00 -24.94 5.70
CA GLU A 399 7.97 -24.70 7.16
C GLU A 399 9.32 -24.25 7.73
N ARG A 400 10.43 -24.79 7.21
CA ARG A 400 11.78 -24.47 7.71
C ARG A 400 12.18 -23.04 7.35
N THR A 401 11.97 -22.65 6.09
CA THR A 401 12.22 -21.29 5.62
C THR A 401 11.35 -20.29 6.38
N ALA A 402 10.05 -20.59 6.53
CA ALA A 402 9.13 -19.75 7.31
C ALA A 402 9.58 -19.59 8.77
N ARG A 403 10.00 -20.68 9.43
CA ARG A 403 10.49 -20.65 10.80
C ARG A 403 11.77 -19.81 10.93
N ALA A 404 12.70 -19.95 10.00
CA ALA A 404 13.95 -19.19 10.00
C ALA A 404 13.68 -17.68 9.86
N ILE A 405 12.85 -17.29 8.89
CA ILE A 405 12.47 -15.89 8.66
C ILE A 405 11.68 -15.33 9.85
N ALA A 406 10.70 -16.08 10.38
CA ALA A 406 9.94 -15.66 11.56
C ALA A 406 10.85 -15.42 12.77
N LYS A 407 11.86 -16.28 12.98
CA LYS A 407 12.84 -16.11 14.06
C LYS A 407 13.73 -14.88 13.84
N GLN A 408 14.18 -14.62 12.62
CA GLN A 408 15.00 -13.45 12.29
C GLN A 408 14.22 -12.14 12.42
N ALA A 409 12.97 -12.10 11.93
CA ALA A 409 12.08 -10.95 12.04
C ALA A 409 11.47 -10.78 13.45
N GLY A 410 11.53 -11.81 14.29
CA GLY A 410 10.96 -11.81 15.63
C GLY A 410 9.44 -11.94 15.66
N ILE A 411 8.82 -12.65 14.71
CA ILE A 411 7.36 -12.83 14.61
C ILE A 411 6.85 -13.87 15.61
N ASP A 412 5.63 -13.70 16.14
CA ASP A 412 5.06 -14.60 17.16
C ASP A 412 4.58 -15.95 16.60
N GLU A 413 3.93 -15.92 15.44
CA GLU A 413 3.33 -17.11 14.81
C GLU A 413 3.53 -17.08 13.29
N TYR A 414 3.62 -18.24 12.65
CA TYR A 414 3.73 -18.32 11.20
C TYR A 414 2.90 -19.49 10.65
N LEU A 415 2.38 -19.31 9.44
CA LEU A 415 1.75 -20.37 8.65
C LEU A 415 2.52 -20.49 7.34
N ALA A 416 3.06 -21.68 7.11
CA ALA A 416 3.87 -22.02 5.95
C ALA A 416 3.08 -22.85 4.93
N GLY A 417 3.59 -22.93 3.71
CA GLY A 417 3.06 -23.77 2.62
C GLY A 417 1.67 -23.37 2.13
N GLN A 418 1.25 -22.12 2.38
CA GLN A 418 -0.09 -21.67 2.06
C GLN A 418 -0.22 -21.33 0.57
N LEU A 419 -1.14 -22.02 -0.11
CA LEU A 419 -1.59 -21.66 -1.44
C LEU A 419 -2.47 -20.39 -1.40
N PRO A 420 -2.63 -19.65 -2.51
CA PRO A 420 -3.42 -18.41 -2.54
C PRO A 420 -4.85 -18.56 -1.98
N ASN A 421 -5.52 -19.67 -2.27
CA ASN A 421 -6.87 -19.99 -1.77
C ASN A 421 -6.91 -20.33 -0.27
N GLN A 422 -5.79 -20.77 0.32
CA GLN A 422 -5.69 -21.11 1.74
C GLN A 422 -5.34 -19.89 2.60
N LYS A 423 -4.65 -18.88 2.03
CA LYS A 423 -4.36 -17.61 2.72
C LYS A 423 -5.64 -16.91 3.20
N GLU A 424 -6.70 -16.90 2.38
CA GLU A 424 -7.97 -16.27 2.74
C GLU A 424 -8.65 -16.96 3.92
N GLU A 425 -8.69 -18.30 3.91
CA GLU A 425 -9.28 -19.09 5.01
C GLU A 425 -8.52 -18.88 6.33
N ALA A 426 -7.18 -18.82 6.27
CA ALA A 426 -6.36 -18.51 7.43
C ALA A 426 -6.67 -17.11 8.01
N ILE A 427 -6.77 -16.08 7.16
CA ILE A 427 -7.12 -14.72 7.58
C ILE A 427 -8.51 -14.70 8.26
N GLN A 428 -9.50 -15.39 7.68
CA GLN A 428 -10.83 -15.50 8.28
C GLN A 428 -10.79 -16.22 9.64
N GLY A 429 -9.91 -17.20 9.80
CA GLY A 429 -9.66 -17.87 11.08
C GLY A 429 -9.25 -16.89 12.18
N TYR A 430 -8.26 -16.03 11.91
CA TYR A 430 -7.84 -15.00 12.86
C TYR A 430 -8.89 -13.90 13.06
N ALA A 431 -9.63 -13.54 12.00
CA ALA A 431 -10.69 -12.52 12.08
C ALA A 431 -11.83 -12.92 13.03
N LYS A 432 -12.05 -14.23 13.26
CA LYS A 432 -13.01 -14.72 14.26
C LYS A 432 -12.55 -14.48 15.70
N LEU A 433 -11.24 -14.36 15.94
CA LEU A 433 -10.64 -14.17 17.27
C LEU A 433 -10.56 -12.68 17.66
N GLY A 434 -10.59 -11.78 16.68
CA GLY A 434 -10.58 -10.33 16.91
C GLY A 434 -10.31 -9.54 15.63
N PRO A 435 -10.22 -8.20 15.72
CA PRO A 435 -9.91 -7.36 14.56
C PRO A 435 -8.48 -7.60 14.07
N VAL A 436 -8.36 -7.87 12.77
CA VAL A 436 -7.12 -8.22 12.08
C VAL A 436 -6.78 -7.16 11.04
N ALA A 437 -5.49 -6.86 10.87
CA ALA A 437 -4.97 -6.19 9.69
C ALA A 437 -4.08 -7.15 8.90
N MET A 438 -4.21 -7.16 7.58
CA MET A 438 -3.32 -7.86 6.66
C MET A 438 -2.42 -6.83 5.98
N VAL A 439 -1.11 -7.10 5.93
CA VAL A 439 -0.08 -6.22 5.34
C VAL A 439 0.69 -6.95 4.26
#